data_AF-A0A820D0G4-F1
#
_entry.id   AF-A0A820D0G4-F1
#
_cell.length_a   1.000
_cell.length_b   1.000
_cell.length_c   1.000
_cell.angle_alpha   90.00
_cell.angle_beta   90.00
_cell.angle_gamma   90.00
#
_symmetry.space_group_name_H-M   'P 1'
#
loop_
_entity.id
_entity.type
_entity.pdbx_description
1 polymer ?
#
loop_
_entity_poly.entity_id
_entity_poly.type
_entity_poly.pdbx_seq_one_letter_code
_entity_poly.pdbx_strand_id
1 'polypeptide(L)'
;QKRRLDLLTVANPALLAKGRRKKVVIVTARVHPGETPSSYVCQGFIEFIISDHPIAQLLRDNIVFYIVPMLNPDGVFLGNQRCSLLGFDLNRVWHDPSIWAHPEIYGIKTHIMKLNEDMDFELDFFIDIHAHSTMMNGFMYGNVYEDANRFEKHSFFPRLLSRNAEDFSITSTTFNRDALKFGTGRRTLGGCLQDSTHCYTLEVSFFSYQTSTTSQAVPYTEELYQELGRNLARTFLDYYKSINYISWNPSCSIMPRLKEDRIKSRLTRQTTNMPIVDQDEAFLNNETFNLSTQDFIYPETRNNNEPE
;
A
#
# COMPACT_ATOMS: atom_id res chain seq x y z
N GLN A 1 6.36 21.30 4.25
CA GLN A 1 7.80 21.19 4.60
C GLN A 1 8.61 20.45 3.51
N LYS A 2 8.13 20.38 2.26
CA LYS A 2 8.83 19.78 1.09
C LYS A 2 9.31 18.33 1.30
N ARG A 3 8.69 17.55 2.20
CA ARG A 3 8.93 16.11 2.26
C ARG A 3 8.42 15.47 0.98
N ARG A 4 9.09 14.39 0.58
CA ARG A 4 8.68 13.64 -0.61
C ARG A 4 7.36 12.92 -0.35
N LEU A 5 6.50 12.95 -1.36
CA LEU A 5 5.36 12.05 -1.45
C LEU A 5 5.74 10.94 -2.42
N ASP A 6 6.10 9.79 -1.88
CA ASP A 6 6.62 8.68 -2.68
C ASP A 6 5.46 7.85 -3.27
N LEU A 7 5.53 7.61 -4.58
CA LEU A 7 4.61 6.75 -5.34
C LEU A 7 5.38 5.53 -5.85
N LEU A 8 5.06 4.36 -5.34
CA LEU A 8 5.65 3.09 -5.77
C LEU A 8 4.85 2.53 -6.93
N THR A 9 5.53 2.09 -7.99
CA THR A 9 4.93 1.33 -9.09
C THR A 9 5.45 -0.10 -9.04
N VAL A 10 4.56 -1.07 -8.85
CA VAL A 10 4.93 -2.50 -8.81
C VAL A 10 4.20 -3.24 -9.91
N ALA A 11 4.97 -3.73 -10.88
CA ALA A 11 4.52 -4.53 -12.02
C ALA A 11 5.73 -5.26 -12.62
N ASN A 12 5.47 -6.29 -13.42
CA ASN A 12 6.49 -6.82 -14.33
C ASN A 12 6.78 -5.75 -15.41
N PRO A 13 8.04 -5.35 -15.66
CA PRO A 13 8.36 -4.38 -16.71
C PRO A 13 7.82 -4.75 -18.10
N ALA A 14 7.72 -6.05 -18.40
CA ALA A 14 7.12 -6.53 -19.64
C ALA A 14 5.63 -6.15 -19.79
N LEU A 15 4.90 -6.06 -18.67
CA LEU A 15 3.50 -5.62 -18.65
C LEU A 15 3.38 -4.14 -19.03
N LEU A 16 4.40 -3.32 -18.75
CA LEU A 16 4.38 -1.88 -19.03
C LEU A 16 4.60 -1.55 -20.52
N ALA A 17 4.98 -2.54 -21.34
CA ALA A 17 5.11 -2.38 -22.78
C ALA A 17 3.78 -1.95 -23.43
N LYS A 18 3.87 -1.32 -24.62
CA LYS A 18 2.69 -0.85 -25.37
C LYS A 18 1.93 -2.02 -25.98
N GLY A 19 0.61 -1.88 -26.14
CA GLY A 19 -0.22 -2.80 -26.95
C GLY A 19 -1.23 -3.65 -26.18
N ARG A 20 -1.26 -3.61 -24.84
CA ARG A 20 -2.33 -4.20 -24.03
C ARG A 20 -2.82 -3.19 -23.00
N ARG A 21 -4.15 -3.06 -22.89
CA ARG A 21 -4.79 -2.30 -21.81
C ARG A 21 -4.51 -2.98 -20.47
N LYS A 22 -3.92 -2.25 -19.53
CA LYS A 22 -3.43 -2.76 -18.25
C LYS A 22 -4.43 -2.46 -17.15
N LYS A 23 -4.73 -3.46 -16.33
CA LYS A 23 -5.52 -3.30 -15.11
C LYS A 23 -4.67 -2.62 -14.04
N VAL A 24 -5.23 -1.60 -13.40
CA VAL A 24 -4.55 -0.77 -12.41
C VAL A 24 -5.26 -0.86 -11.07
N VAL A 25 -4.46 -1.04 -10.02
CA VAL A 25 -4.90 -0.99 -8.62
C VAL A 25 -4.11 0.12 -7.93
N ILE A 26 -4.81 1.03 -7.28
CA ILE A 26 -4.23 2.13 -6.52
C ILE A 26 -4.50 1.89 -5.04
N VAL A 27 -3.43 1.92 -4.23
CA VAL A 27 -3.50 1.79 -2.78
C VAL A 27 -2.87 3.02 -2.14
N THR A 28 -3.58 3.66 -1.23
CA THR A 28 -3.05 4.76 -0.42
C THR A 28 -3.16 4.44 1.05
N ALA A 29 -2.25 4.98 1.86
CA ALA A 29 -2.29 4.83 3.32
C ALA A 29 -1.84 6.12 4.01
N ARG A 30 -2.12 6.21 5.32
CA ARG A 30 -1.61 7.29 6.20
C ARG A 30 -1.96 8.71 5.73
N VAL A 31 -3.19 8.93 5.29
CA VAL A 31 -3.69 10.30 5.09
C VAL A 31 -3.91 11.02 6.43
N HIS A 32 -4.39 10.29 7.44
CA HIS A 32 -4.36 10.76 8.82
C HIS A 32 -3.07 10.27 9.50
N PRO A 33 -2.26 11.18 10.08
CA PRO A 33 -0.93 10.80 10.54
C PRO A 33 -0.88 9.99 11.84
N GLY A 34 -1.95 9.94 12.63
CA GLY A 34 -2.02 9.14 13.85
C GLY A 34 -2.32 7.67 13.59
N GLU A 35 -2.71 7.31 12.37
CA GLU A 35 -3.20 5.97 12.02
C GLU A 35 -2.05 5.04 11.67
N THR A 36 -1.14 4.78 12.61
CA THR A 36 0.02 3.88 12.43
C THR A 36 -0.36 2.46 11.98
N PRO A 37 -1.51 1.85 12.36
CA PRO A 37 -1.89 0.56 11.82
C PRO A 37 -1.95 0.51 10.28
N SER A 38 -2.39 1.61 9.65
CA SER A 38 -2.47 1.69 8.17
C SER A 38 -1.09 1.53 7.50
N SER A 39 -0.01 1.97 8.16
CA SER A 39 1.36 1.76 7.66
C SER A 39 1.74 0.28 7.65
N TYR A 40 1.44 -0.46 8.72
CA TYR A 40 1.77 -1.88 8.80
C TYR A 40 0.93 -2.72 7.83
N VAL A 41 -0.36 -2.40 7.67
CA VAL A 41 -1.19 -3.04 6.62
C VAL A 41 -0.61 -2.76 5.23
N CYS A 42 -0.24 -1.51 4.94
CA CYS A 42 0.37 -1.16 3.66
C CYS A 42 1.74 -1.84 3.46
N GLN A 43 2.54 -1.97 4.52
CA GLN A 43 3.82 -2.66 4.48
C GLN A 43 3.63 -4.14 4.12
N GLY A 44 2.75 -4.86 4.81
CA GLY A 44 2.48 -6.27 4.49
C GLY A 44 1.93 -6.46 3.07
N PHE A 45 1.12 -5.52 2.58
CA PHE A 45 0.67 -5.50 1.19
C PHE A 45 1.85 -5.37 0.21
N ILE A 46 2.75 -4.40 0.43
CA ILE A 46 3.92 -4.17 -0.42
C ILE A 46 4.84 -5.38 -0.40
N GLU A 47 5.22 -5.86 0.79
CA GLU A 47 6.14 -6.99 0.97
C GLU A 47 5.65 -8.25 0.26
N PHE A 48 4.34 -8.53 0.35
CA PHE A 48 3.77 -9.64 -0.41
C PHE A 48 3.82 -9.41 -1.91
N ILE A 49 3.38 -8.25 -2.39
CA ILE A 49 3.33 -7.94 -3.83
C ILE A 49 4.72 -7.86 -4.46
N ILE A 50 5.80 -7.64 -3.71
CA ILE A 50 7.18 -7.70 -4.25
C ILE A 50 7.86 -9.07 -4.06
N SER A 51 7.30 -9.95 -3.23
CA SER A 51 7.90 -11.25 -2.92
C SER A 51 7.97 -12.21 -4.11
N ASP A 52 8.73 -13.30 -3.95
CA ASP A 52 8.79 -14.42 -4.90
C ASP A 52 7.58 -15.37 -4.80
N HIS A 53 6.56 -15.01 -4.02
CA HIS A 53 5.36 -15.84 -3.91
C HIS A 53 4.68 -15.97 -5.29
N PRO A 54 4.26 -17.17 -5.72
CA PRO A 54 3.71 -17.38 -7.06
C PRO A 54 2.47 -16.51 -7.38
N ILE A 55 1.62 -16.33 -6.38
CA ILE A 55 0.47 -15.41 -6.48
C ILE A 55 0.93 -13.98 -6.78
N ALA A 56 1.97 -13.51 -6.08
CA ALA A 56 2.48 -12.15 -6.26
C ALA A 56 3.10 -11.98 -7.65
N GLN A 57 3.87 -12.96 -8.13
CA GLN A 57 4.40 -12.97 -9.50
C GLN A 57 3.28 -12.88 -10.54
N LEU A 58 2.25 -13.73 -10.42
CA LEU A 58 1.13 -13.74 -11.34
C LEU A 58 0.33 -12.43 -11.34
N LEU A 59 0.18 -11.80 -10.18
CA LEU A 59 -0.43 -10.48 -10.05
C LEU A 59 0.42 -9.42 -10.75
N ARG A 60 1.74 -9.38 -10.50
CA ARG A 60 2.68 -8.44 -11.16
C ARG A 60 2.73 -8.60 -12.67
N ASP A 61 2.49 -9.81 -13.18
CA ASP A 61 2.47 -10.09 -14.63
C ASP A 61 1.20 -9.57 -15.33
N ASN A 62 0.12 -9.28 -14.59
CA ASN A 62 -1.18 -8.94 -15.17
C ASN A 62 -1.76 -7.59 -14.72
N ILE A 63 -1.25 -7.04 -13.61
CA ILE A 63 -1.79 -5.87 -12.92
C ILE A 63 -0.64 -4.91 -12.59
N VAL A 64 -0.91 -3.61 -12.74
CA VAL A 64 -0.02 -2.54 -12.28
C VAL A 64 -0.53 -2.01 -10.94
N PHE A 65 0.31 -2.09 -9.91
CA PHE A 65 0.01 -1.52 -8.60
C PHE A 65 0.69 -0.18 -8.43
N TYR A 66 -0.09 0.87 -8.15
CA TYR A 66 0.40 2.17 -7.71
C TYR A 66 0.12 2.31 -6.21
N ILE A 67 1.16 2.51 -5.42
CA ILE A 67 1.05 2.50 -3.95
C ILE A 67 1.64 3.79 -3.40
N VAL A 68 0.87 4.52 -2.61
CA VAL A 68 1.35 5.66 -1.80
C VAL A 68 1.36 5.21 -0.33
N PRO A 69 2.51 4.79 0.22
CA PRO A 69 2.58 4.26 1.58
C PRO A 69 2.26 5.31 2.64
N MET A 70 2.43 6.59 2.32
CA MET A 70 2.21 7.69 3.25
C MET A 70 1.76 8.95 2.54
N LEU A 71 0.46 9.27 2.65
CA LEU A 71 -0.11 10.48 2.06
C LEU A 71 0.23 11.77 2.82
N ASN A 72 0.49 11.71 4.13
CA ASN A 72 0.68 12.90 4.96
C ASN A 72 2.03 12.91 5.71
N PRO A 73 3.18 12.90 5.00
CA PRO A 73 4.49 12.80 5.64
C PRO A 73 4.80 13.95 6.60
N ASP A 74 4.29 15.16 6.31
CA ASP A 74 4.47 16.33 7.18
C ASP A 74 3.72 16.17 8.50
N GLY A 75 2.44 15.77 8.47
CA GLY A 75 1.67 15.52 9.69
C GLY A 75 2.25 14.37 10.51
N VAL A 76 2.84 13.36 9.85
CA VAL A 76 3.49 12.23 10.54
C VAL A 76 4.70 12.71 11.32
N PHE A 77 5.57 13.48 10.66
CA PHE A 77 6.78 14.02 11.29
C PHE A 77 6.46 14.88 12.51
N LEU A 78 5.36 15.62 12.48
CA LEU A 78 4.92 16.49 13.57
C LEU A 78 4.21 15.74 14.71
N GLY A 79 3.87 14.47 14.54
CA GLY A 79 3.09 13.71 15.51
C GLY A 79 1.61 14.11 15.55
N ASN A 80 1.06 14.64 14.46
CA ASN A 80 -0.36 14.98 14.39
C ASN A 80 -1.22 13.71 14.40
N GLN A 81 -2.43 13.78 14.97
CA GLN A 81 -3.38 12.65 14.89
C GLN A 81 -4.11 12.62 13.55
N ARG A 82 -4.67 13.76 13.11
CA ARG A 82 -5.62 13.79 11.98
C ARG A 82 -5.18 14.64 10.80
N CYS A 83 -4.50 15.75 11.08
CA CYS A 83 -4.39 16.84 10.13
C CYS A 83 -3.01 16.97 9.48
N SER A 84 -2.95 17.64 8.33
CA SER A 84 -1.71 18.12 7.71
C SER A 84 -1.01 19.20 8.55
N LEU A 85 0.14 19.66 8.08
CA LEU A 85 0.88 20.78 8.68
C LEU A 85 0.01 22.04 8.90
N LEU A 86 -0.91 22.33 7.98
CA LEU A 86 -1.77 23.51 8.04
C LEU A 86 -3.07 23.28 8.83
N GLY A 87 -3.24 22.11 9.46
CA GLY A 87 -4.44 21.79 10.24
C GLY A 87 -5.62 21.24 9.43
N PHE A 88 -5.45 20.96 8.13
CA PHE A 88 -6.51 20.40 7.29
C PHE A 88 -6.64 18.88 7.45
N ASP A 89 -7.87 18.39 7.52
CA ASP A 89 -8.18 16.96 7.30
C ASP A 89 -8.10 16.67 5.79
N LEU A 90 -6.99 16.06 5.37
CA LEU A 90 -6.73 15.77 3.96
C LEU A 90 -7.76 14.81 3.34
N ASN A 91 -8.45 13.98 4.15
CA ASN A 91 -9.52 13.12 3.67
C ASN A 91 -10.88 13.84 3.65
N ARG A 92 -10.91 15.17 3.57
CA ARG A 92 -12.13 15.98 3.32
C ARG A 92 -12.01 16.89 2.11
N VAL A 93 -10.84 16.96 1.49
CA VAL A 93 -10.52 17.92 0.43
C VAL A 93 -10.29 17.28 -0.93
N TRP A 94 -10.63 15.99 -1.10
CA TRP A 94 -10.44 15.31 -2.39
C TRP A 94 -11.26 15.92 -3.52
N HIS A 95 -12.45 16.46 -3.22
CA HIS A 95 -13.32 17.08 -4.23
C HIS A 95 -12.66 18.28 -4.89
N ASP A 96 -11.98 19.13 -4.13
CA ASP A 96 -11.31 20.35 -4.60
C ASP A 96 -10.00 20.62 -3.82
N PRO A 97 -8.91 19.88 -4.11
CA PRO A 97 -7.65 20.08 -3.43
C PRO A 97 -6.90 21.29 -4.00
N SER A 98 -6.36 22.13 -3.12
CA SER A 98 -5.49 23.25 -3.50
C SER A 98 -4.05 22.78 -3.68
N ILE A 99 -3.39 23.22 -4.76
CA ILE A 99 -1.97 22.95 -5.02
C ILE A 99 -1.09 23.45 -3.86
N TRP A 100 -1.48 24.57 -3.24
CA TRP A 100 -0.70 25.19 -2.18
C TRP A 100 -1.01 24.62 -0.80
N ALA A 101 -2.28 24.40 -0.48
CA ALA A 101 -2.69 23.95 0.86
C ALA A 101 -2.70 22.41 1.01
N HIS A 102 -2.99 21.69 -0.08
CA HIS A 102 -3.18 20.23 -0.12
C HIS A 102 -2.36 19.60 -1.25
N PRO A 103 -1.05 19.92 -1.40
CA PRO A 103 -0.22 19.45 -2.51
C PRO A 103 -0.22 17.92 -2.64
N GLU A 104 -0.36 17.20 -1.53
CA GLU A 104 -0.36 15.74 -1.49
C GLU A 104 -1.59 15.16 -2.19
N ILE A 105 -2.78 15.65 -1.81
CA ILE A 105 -4.05 15.23 -2.40
C ILE A 105 -4.18 15.71 -3.84
N TYR A 106 -3.72 16.94 -4.13
CA TYR A 106 -3.70 17.45 -5.50
C TYR A 106 -2.83 16.59 -6.41
N GLY A 107 -1.62 16.26 -5.98
CA GLY A 107 -0.67 15.45 -6.75
C GLY A 107 -1.21 14.06 -7.07
N ILE A 108 -1.68 13.32 -6.06
CA ILE A 108 -2.22 11.98 -6.27
C ILE A 108 -3.50 12.00 -7.09
N LYS A 109 -4.45 12.91 -6.82
CA LYS A 109 -5.69 13.02 -7.60
C LYS A 109 -5.39 13.32 -9.06
N THR A 110 -4.47 14.25 -9.35
CA THR A 110 -4.05 14.58 -10.71
C THR A 110 -3.45 13.36 -11.42
N HIS A 111 -2.64 12.56 -10.73
CA HIS A 111 -2.08 11.33 -11.27
C HIS A 111 -3.18 10.30 -11.58
N ILE A 112 -4.12 10.09 -10.66
CA ILE A 112 -5.26 9.18 -10.84
C ILE A 112 -6.11 9.58 -12.04
N MET A 113 -6.42 10.89 -12.20
CA MET A 113 -7.22 11.37 -13.34
C MET A 113 -6.50 11.12 -14.68
N LYS A 114 -5.18 11.35 -14.73
CA LYS A 114 -4.38 11.04 -15.92
C LYS A 114 -4.43 9.56 -16.28
N LEU A 115 -4.34 8.66 -15.30
CA LEU A 115 -4.48 7.21 -15.52
C LEU A 115 -5.88 6.82 -15.98
N ASN A 116 -6.92 7.51 -15.51
CA ASN A 116 -8.31 7.25 -15.88
C ASN A 116 -8.64 7.69 -17.32
N GLU A 117 -7.96 8.74 -17.81
CA GLU A 117 -8.09 9.25 -19.18
C GLU A 117 -7.23 8.48 -20.19
N ASP A 118 -6.17 7.81 -19.74
CA ASP A 118 -5.27 7.04 -20.59
C ASP A 118 -5.90 5.71 -21.02
N MET A 119 -6.02 5.51 -22.33
CA MET A 119 -6.62 4.33 -22.95
C MET A 119 -5.80 3.05 -22.75
N ASP A 120 -4.51 3.17 -22.44
CA ASP A 120 -3.65 2.02 -22.11
C ASP A 120 -3.91 1.49 -20.70
N PHE A 121 -4.65 2.23 -19.85
CA PHE A 121 -4.96 1.84 -18.49
C PHE A 121 -6.46 1.63 -18.27
N GLU A 122 -6.76 0.73 -17.35
CA GLU A 122 -8.10 0.52 -16.82
C GLU A 122 -7.99 0.49 -15.30
N LEU A 123 -8.47 1.56 -14.68
CA LEU A 123 -8.44 1.72 -13.24
C LEU A 123 -9.54 0.86 -12.61
N ASP A 124 -9.17 -0.26 -12.00
CA ASP A 124 -10.14 -1.19 -11.40
C ASP A 124 -10.37 -0.90 -9.93
N PHE A 125 -9.33 -0.49 -9.20
CA PHE A 125 -9.44 -0.27 -7.76
C PHE A 125 -8.73 0.99 -7.29
N PHE A 126 -9.38 1.66 -6.34
CA PHE A 126 -8.77 2.61 -5.42
C PHE A 126 -9.10 2.17 -3.99
N ILE A 127 -8.08 1.89 -3.17
CA ILE A 127 -8.25 1.49 -1.77
C ILE A 127 -7.44 2.45 -0.89
N ASP A 128 -8.13 3.15 0.00
CA ASP A 128 -7.51 4.05 0.98
C ASP A 128 -7.52 3.39 2.36
N ILE A 129 -6.35 3.11 2.91
CA ILE A 129 -6.15 2.37 4.16
C ILE A 129 -6.08 3.36 5.34
N HIS A 130 -6.96 3.16 6.32
CA HIS A 130 -7.15 3.96 7.54
C HIS A 130 -7.10 3.06 8.78
N ALA A 131 -7.14 3.69 9.95
CA ALA A 131 -7.34 2.99 11.21
C ALA A 131 -8.49 3.57 12.02
N HIS A 132 -9.24 2.69 12.69
CA HIS A 132 -10.46 3.04 13.40
C HIS A 132 -10.31 2.87 14.92
N SER A 133 -10.59 3.94 15.67
CA SER A 133 -10.30 4.02 17.11
C SER A 133 -11.41 3.52 18.02
N THR A 134 -12.50 2.96 17.49
CA THR A 134 -13.63 2.48 18.33
C THR A 134 -14.15 1.11 17.92
N MET A 135 -14.03 0.75 16.65
CA MET A 135 -14.50 -0.53 16.14
C MET A 135 -13.36 -1.54 16.17
N MET A 136 -13.72 -2.80 16.40
CA MET A 136 -12.80 -3.93 16.27
C MET A 136 -12.72 -4.40 14.81
N ASN A 137 -11.77 -5.28 14.53
CA ASN A 137 -11.56 -5.92 13.22
C ASN A 137 -11.11 -4.96 12.10
N GLY A 138 -10.73 -5.54 10.96
CA GLY A 138 -10.68 -4.85 9.68
C GLY A 138 -12.06 -4.81 9.02
N PHE A 139 -12.43 -3.73 8.33
CA PHE A 139 -13.69 -3.64 7.59
C PHE A 139 -13.60 -2.58 6.49
N MET A 140 -14.55 -2.57 5.55
CA MET A 140 -14.55 -1.59 4.46
C MET A 140 -15.74 -0.65 4.49
N TYR A 141 -15.50 0.58 4.05
CA TYR A 141 -16.53 1.49 3.60
C TYR A 141 -16.55 1.52 2.08
N GLY A 142 -17.72 1.30 1.48
CA GLY A 142 -17.95 1.37 0.03
C GLY A 142 -19.09 2.33 -0.34
N ASN A 143 -19.28 2.57 -1.63
CA ASN A 143 -20.31 3.49 -2.12
C ASN A 143 -21.58 2.73 -2.51
N VAL A 144 -22.75 3.33 -2.30
CA VAL A 144 -23.99 2.82 -2.91
C VAL A 144 -24.15 3.46 -4.27
N TYR A 145 -24.40 2.67 -5.30
CA TYR A 145 -24.67 3.12 -6.67
C TYR A 145 -26.14 2.90 -7.03
N GLU A 146 -26.68 3.67 -7.98
CA GLU A 146 -28.09 3.54 -8.40
C GLU A 146 -28.28 2.30 -9.28
N ASP A 147 -27.28 2.05 -10.12
CA ASP A 147 -27.15 0.82 -10.87
C ASP A 147 -26.88 -0.35 -9.91
N ALA A 148 -27.85 -1.28 -9.86
CA ALA A 148 -27.79 -2.48 -9.03
C ALA A 148 -26.64 -3.43 -9.42
N ASN A 149 -26.32 -3.54 -10.71
CA ASN A 149 -25.20 -4.35 -11.20
C ASN A 149 -23.85 -3.74 -10.80
N ARG A 150 -23.72 -2.41 -10.87
CA ARG A 150 -22.54 -1.71 -10.35
C ARG A 150 -22.37 -1.94 -8.85
N PHE A 151 -23.47 -1.85 -8.09
CA PHE A 151 -23.45 -2.11 -6.66
C PHE A 151 -23.10 -3.56 -6.31
N GLU A 152 -23.67 -4.53 -7.04
CA GLU A 152 -23.38 -5.96 -6.83
C GLU A 152 -21.88 -6.26 -7.01
N LYS A 153 -21.30 -5.80 -8.12
CA LYS A 153 -19.85 -5.91 -8.39
C LYS A 153 -19.02 -5.23 -7.30
N HIS A 154 -19.44 -4.03 -6.87
CA HIS A 154 -18.78 -3.30 -5.80
C HIS A 154 -18.91 -3.99 -4.41
N SER A 155 -19.94 -4.82 -4.20
CA SER A 155 -20.07 -5.59 -2.96
C SER A 155 -19.24 -6.88 -2.96
N PHE A 156 -18.69 -7.28 -4.11
CA PHE A 156 -18.06 -8.58 -4.29
C PHE A 156 -16.67 -8.67 -3.64
N PHE A 157 -15.82 -7.65 -3.84
CA PHE A 157 -14.45 -7.67 -3.32
C PHE A 157 -14.38 -7.78 -1.78
N PRO A 158 -15.16 -7.02 -0.98
CA PRO A 158 -15.14 -7.18 0.48
C PRO A 158 -15.59 -8.57 0.96
N ARG A 159 -16.48 -9.25 0.21
CA ARG A 159 -16.89 -10.64 0.51
C ARG A 159 -15.78 -11.65 0.23
N LEU A 160 -14.93 -11.39 -0.75
CA LEU A 160 -13.74 -12.20 -0.99
C LEU A 160 -12.71 -11.97 0.13
N LEU A 161 -12.49 -10.70 0.52
CA LEU A 161 -11.57 -10.38 1.61
C LEU A 161 -11.98 -11.05 2.92
N SER A 162 -13.28 -11.07 3.26
CA SER A 162 -13.77 -11.75 4.46
C SER A 162 -13.55 -13.26 4.48
N ARG A 163 -13.30 -13.89 3.32
CA ARG A 163 -12.95 -15.31 3.25
C ARG A 163 -11.45 -15.55 3.43
N ASN A 164 -10.65 -14.55 3.05
CA ASN A 164 -9.18 -14.63 3.06
C ASN A 164 -8.56 -14.07 4.34
N ALA A 165 -9.27 -13.21 5.04
CA ALA A 165 -8.81 -12.55 6.27
C ALA A 165 -9.78 -12.83 7.40
N GLU A 166 -9.34 -13.61 8.39
CA GLU A 166 -10.13 -13.97 9.58
C GLU A 166 -10.46 -12.74 10.44
N ASP A 167 -9.55 -11.77 10.45
CA ASP A 167 -9.70 -10.52 11.18
C ASP A 167 -10.58 -9.49 10.46
N PHE A 168 -11.06 -9.79 9.24
CA PHE A 168 -11.93 -8.91 8.46
C PHE A 168 -13.42 -9.20 8.69
N SER A 169 -14.16 -8.16 9.08
CA SER A 169 -15.59 -8.19 9.38
C SER A 169 -16.44 -7.73 8.19
N ILE A 170 -17.09 -8.68 7.52
CA ILE A 170 -18.11 -8.37 6.51
C ILE A 170 -19.36 -7.71 7.12
N THR A 171 -19.69 -8.02 8.37
CA THR A 171 -20.84 -7.44 9.07
C THR A 171 -20.64 -5.96 9.42
N SER A 172 -19.40 -5.55 9.68
CA SER A 172 -19.02 -4.15 9.90
C SER A 172 -18.77 -3.38 8.60
N THR A 173 -18.66 -4.08 7.47
CA THR A 173 -18.48 -3.46 6.17
C THR A 173 -19.78 -2.80 5.72
N THR A 174 -19.74 -1.51 5.43
CA THR A 174 -20.94 -0.74 5.10
C THR A 174 -20.80 0.04 3.80
N PHE A 175 -21.92 0.14 3.08
CA PHE A 175 -22.02 0.93 1.87
C PHE A 175 -22.97 2.10 2.12
N ASN A 176 -22.54 3.33 1.83
CA ASN A 176 -23.35 4.51 2.12
C ASN A 176 -23.20 5.64 1.09
N ARG A 177 -24.14 6.60 1.16
CA ARG A 177 -24.14 7.87 0.40
C ARG A 177 -24.05 9.10 1.30
N ASP A 178 -23.53 8.98 2.52
CA ASP A 178 -23.37 10.09 3.47
C ASP A 178 -22.78 11.36 2.82
N ALA A 179 -23.55 12.46 2.85
CA ALA A 179 -23.17 13.73 2.26
C ALA A 179 -21.96 14.35 2.98
N LEU A 180 -21.78 14.11 4.29
CA LEU A 180 -20.65 14.63 5.06
C LEU A 180 -19.31 13.97 4.66
N LYS A 181 -19.38 12.88 3.91
CA LYS A 181 -18.22 12.14 3.40
C LYS A 181 -17.94 12.43 1.92
N PHE A 182 -18.63 13.38 1.29
CA PHE A 182 -18.45 13.64 -0.15
C PHE A 182 -16.98 13.96 -0.52
N GLY A 183 -16.29 14.68 0.37
CA GLY A 183 -14.90 15.10 0.18
C GLY A 183 -13.84 14.04 0.52
N THR A 184 -14.23 12.81 0.88
CA THR A 184 -13.25 11.72 1.07
C THR A 184 -12.80 11.15 -0.27
N GLY A 185 -11.60 10.53 -0.30
CA GLY A 185 -11.04 9.94 -1.53
C GLY A 185 -11.99 8.93 -2.16
N ARG A 186 -12.46 7.97 -1.36
CA ARG A 186 -13.47 6.97 -1.76
C ARG A 186 -14.69 7.58 -2.47
N ARG A 187 -15.24 8.68 -1.93
CA ARG A 187 -16.49 9.28 -2.43
C ARG A 187 -16.29 10.19 -3.61
N THR A 188 -15.26 11.02 -3.59
CA THR A 188 -14.92 11.87 -4.72
C THR A 188 -14.56 11.01 -5.93
N LEU A 189 -13.64 10.06 -5.76
CA LEU A 189 -13.17 9.21 -6.85
C LEU A 189 -14.26 8.27 -7.39
N GLY A 190 -15.10 7.70 -6.52
CA GLY A 190 -16.22 6.87 -6.97
C GLY A 190 -17.27 7.62 -7.80
N GLY A 191 -17.29 8.95 -7.72
CA GLY A 191 -18.17 9.81 -8.50
C GLY A 191 -17.56 10.37 -9.79
N CYS A 192 -16.24 10.37 -9.96
CA CYS A 192 -15.58 10.94 -11.13
C CYS A 192 -14.76 9.94 -11.97
N LEU A 193 -14.48 8.75 -11.45
CA LEU A 193 -13.83 7.67 -12.20
C LEU A 193 -14.85 6.84 -13.00
N GLN A 194 -14.35 5.97 -13.87
CA GLN A 194 -15.18 5.05 -14.66
C GLN A 194 -16.08 4.18 -13.76
N ASP A 195 -17.26 3.80 -14.26
CA ASP A 195 -18.22 2.99 -13.49
C ASP A 195 -17.68 1.61 -13.08
N SER A 196 -16.69 1.10 -13.83
CA SER A 196 -15.96 -0.14 -13.52
C SER A 196 -15.02 0.00 -12.33
N THR A 197 -14.64 1.22 -11.93
CA THR A 197 -13.70 1.43 -10.81
C THR A 197 -14.39 1.24 -9.46
N HIS A 198 -13.76 0.44 -8.62
CA HIS A 198 -14.18 0.20 -7.24
C HIS A 198 -13.34 1.03 -6.27
N CYS A 199 -14.00 1.96 -5.55
CA CYS A 199 -13.35 2.80 -4.55
C CYS A 199 -13.77 2.39 -3.14
N TYR A 200 -12.81 2.02 -2.29
CA TYR A 200 -13.05 1.63 -0.90
C TYR A 200 -12.18 2.43 0.07
N THR A 201 -12.65 2.55 1.30
CA THR A 201 -11.81 2.82 2.46
C THR A 201 -11.69 1.52 3.25
N LEU A 202 -10.48 1.04 3.47
CA LEU A 202 -10.19 -0.08 4.37
C LEU A 202 -9.84 0.48 5.73
N GLU A 203 -10.63 0.17 6.75
CA GLU A 203 -10.38 0.50 8.14
C GLU A 203 -9.81 -0.72 8.86
N VAL A 204 -8.89 -0.50 9.79
CA VAL A 204 -8.46 -1.53 10.74
C VAL A 204 -8.47 -0.98 12.16
N SER A 205 -8.92 -1.77 13.14
CA SER A 205 -8.92 -1.34 14.54
C SER A 205 -7.53 -0.96 15.03
N PHE A 206 -7.44 0.05 15.90
CA PHE A 206 -6.23 0.29 16.70
C PHE A 206 -5.98 -0.77 17.78
N PHE A 207 -7.01 -1.54 18.15
CA PHE A 207 -6.96 -2.36 19.36
C PHE A 207 -6.90 -3.85 19.06
N SER A 208 -7.98 -4.42 18.55
CA SER A 208 -8.16 -5.87 18.46
C SER A 208 -9.14 -6.25 17.38
N TYR A 209 -9.11 -7.53 16.99
CA TYR A 209 -10.16 -8.16 16.21
C TYR A 209 -10.81 -9.30 17.00
N GLN A 210 -12.02 -9.66 16.61
CA GLN A 210 -12.73 -10.82 17.09
C GLN A 210 -13.02 -11.75 15.93
N THR A 211 -12.83 -13.05 16.12
CA THR A 211 -13.17 -14.04 15.09
C THR A 211 -14.66 -14.39 15.22
N SER A 212 -15.24 -14.95 14.17
CA SER A 212 -16.62 -15.44 14.23
C SER A 212 -16.79 -16.65 15.14
N THR A 213 -15.70 -17.36 15.43
CA THR A 213 -15.70 -18.62 16.21
C THR A 213 -15.42 -18.38 17.69
N THR A 214 -14.64 -17.36 18.03
CA THR A 214 -14.30 -17.03 19.41
C THR A 214 -14.62 -15.56 19.69
N SER A 215 -15.46 -15.30 20.70
CA SER A 215 -15.73 -13.93 21.18
C SER A 215 -14.54 -13.30 21.93
N GLN A 216 -13.37 -13.93 21.89
CA GLN A 216 -12.17 -13.43 22.52
C GLN A 216 -11.53 -12.37 21.63
N ALA A 217 -11.31 -11.18 22.19
CA ALA A 217 -10.58 -10.13 21.50
C ALA A 217 -9.09 -10.50 21.40
N VAL A 218 -8.56 -10.56 20.18
CA VAL A 218 -7.14 -10.75 19.90
C VAL A 218 -6.53 -9.38 19.61
N PRO A 219 -5.61 -8.87 20.44
CA PRO A 219 -4.95 -7.60 20.19
C PRO A 219 -4.15 -7.63 18.90
N TYR A 220 -4.21 -6.56 18.11
CA TYR A 220 -3.40 -6.45 16.92
C TYR A 220 -1.93 -6.23 17.29
N THR A 221 -1.07 -7.03 16.69
CA THR A 221 0.37 -6.80 16.63
C THR A 221 0.72 -6.23 15.25
N GLU A 222 1.93 -5.71 15.10
CA GLU A 222 2.44 -5.27 13.80
C GLU A 222 2.34 -6.37 12.74
N GLU A 223 2.66 -7.61 13.12
CA GLU A 223 2.58 -8.78 12.25
C GLU A 223 1.14 -9.08 11.80
N LEU A 224 0.17 -8.93 12.70
CA LEU A 224 -1.25 -9.15 12.37
C LEU A 224 -1.79 -8.06 11.43
N TYR A 225 -1.37 -6.80 11.60
CA TYR A 225 -1.68 -5.76 10.62
C TYR A 225 -1.07 -6.07 9.25
N GLN A 226 0.19 -6.51 9.22
CA GLN A 226 0.83 -6.91 7.96
C GLN A 226 0.12 -8.11 7.32
N GLU A 227 -0.32 -9.09 8.10
CA GLU A 227 -1.09 -10.24 7.60
C GLU A 227 -2.39 -9.80 6.91
N LEU A 228 -3.13 -8.84 7.46
CA LEU A 228 -4.28 -8.25 6.79
C LEU A 228 -3.90 -7.64 5.44
N GLY A 229 -2.76 -6.95 5.36
CA GLY A 229 -2.18 -6.43 4.11
C GLY A 229 -1.87 -7.53 3.09
N ARG A 230 -1.27 -8.64 3.53
CA ARG A 230 -0.99 -9.81 2.68
C ARG A 230 -2.27 -10.46 2.17
N ASN A 231 -3.29 -10.58 3.02
CA ASN A 231 -4.59 -11.14 2.66
C ASN A 231 -5.36 -10.23 1.70
N LEU A 232 -5.25 -8.90 1.85
CA LEU A 232 -5.74 -7.94 0.87
C LEU A 232 -5.10 -8.17 -0.50
N ALA A 233 -3.78 -8.35 -0.55
CA ALA A 233 -3.07 -8.62 -1.80
C ALA A 233 -3.50 -9.95 -2.46
N ARG A 234 -3.61 -11.04 -1.68
CA ARG A 234 -4.08 -12.34 -2.16
C ARG A 234 -5.50 -12.27 -2.73
N THR A 235 -6.37 -11.47 -2.12
CA THR A 235 -7.77 -11.29 -2.54
C THR A 235 -7.90 -10.77 -3.97
N PHE A 236 -6.94 -9.98 -4.46
CA PHE A 236 -6.95 -9.56 -5.86
C PHE A 236 -6.87 -10.75 -6.81
N LEU A 237 -6.09 -11.78 -6.51
CA LEU A 237 -6.02 -12.95 -7.39
C LEU A 237 -7.39 -13.63 -7.50
N ASP A 238 -8.08 -13.82 -6.37
CA ASP A 238 -9.40 -14.44 -6.36
C ASP A 238 -10.44 -13.59 -7.11
N TYR A 239 -10.36 -12.27 -6.96
CA TYR A 239 -11.20 -11.34 -7.72
C TYR A 239 -10.97 -11.47 -9.22
N TYR A 240 -9.72 -11.36 -9.68
CA TYR A 240 -9.38 -11.41 -11.11
C TYR A 240 -9.58 -12.79 -11.74
N LYS A 241 -9.50 -13.87 -10.96
CA LYS A 241 -9.95 -15.21 -11.37
C LYS A 241 -11.47 -15.26 -11.55
N SER A 242 -12.21 -14.72 -10.59
CA SER A 242 -13.69 -14.75 -10.60
C SER A 242 -14.28 -13.99 -11.79
N ILE A 243 -13.61 -12.95 -12.27
CA ILE A 243 -14.00 -12.20 -13.47
C ILE A 243 -13.32 -12.72 -14.76
N ASN A 244 -12.65 -13.88 -14.71
CA ASN A 244 -11.94 -14.51 -15.82
C ASN A 244 -10.85 -13.64 -16.49
N TYR A 245 -10.26 -12.69 -15.76
CA TYR A 245 -9.15 -11.86 -16.27
C TYR A 245 -7.79 -12.57 -16.14
N ILE A 246 -7.58 -13.30 -15.04
CA ILE A 246 -6.37 -14.11 -14.83
C ILE A 246 -6.75 -15.59 -14.92
N SER A 247 -6.22 -16.29 -15.93
CA SER A 247 -6.33 -17.74 -16.04
C SER A 247 -5.34 -18.43 -15.10
N TRP A 248 -5.82 -19.36 -14.28
CA TRP A 248 -4.97 -20.22 -13.46
C TRP A 248 -5.04 -21.65 -13.95
N ASN A 249 -3.89 -22.21 -14.33
CA ASN A 249 -3.77 -23.63 -14.65
C ASN A 249 -3.28 -24.39 -13.39
N PRO A 250 -4.11 -25.25 -12.76
CA PRO A 250 -3.75 -25.97 -11.54
C PRO A 250 -2.54 -26.91 -11.69
N SER A 251 -2.15 -27.22 -12.92
CA SER A 251 -0.99 -28.07 -13.26
C SER A 251 0.37 -27.41 -12.98
N CYS A 252 0.40 -26.11 -12.65
CA CYS A 252 1.61 -25.45 -12.15
C CYS A 252 1.68 -25.62 -10.62
N SER A 253 1.82 -26.86 -10.15
CA SER A 253 2.29 -27.14 -8.80
C SER A 253 3.74 -26.66 -8.70
N ILE A 254 3.93 -25.52 -8.07
CA ILE A 254 5.26 -25.04 -7.66
C ILE A 254 5.63 -25.86 -6.44
N MET A 255 6.06 -27.11 -6.69
CA MET A 255 6.97 -27.76 -5.78
C MET A 255 8.34 -27.09 -5.99
N PRO A 256 9.04 -26.69 -4.92
CA PRO A 256 10.45 -26.36 -5.05
C PRO A 256 11.13 -27.58 -5.67
N ARG A 257 11.76 -27.42 -6.85
CA ARG A 257 12.68 -28.44 -7.35
C ARG A 257 13.77 -28.57 -6.30
N LEU A 258 13.72 -29.64 -5.51
CA LEU A 258 14.88 -30.09 -4.76
C LEU A 258 16.01 -30.26 -5.79
N LYS A 259 17.07 -29.47 -5.65
CA LYS A 259 18.30 -29.66 -6.42
C LYS A 259 18.95 -30.97 -5.95
N GLU A 260 18.46 -32.09 -6.44
CA GLU A 260 19.29 -33.28 -6.54
C GLU A 260 20.24 -33.06 -7.71
N ASP A 261 21.44 -32.57 -7.42
CA ASP A 261 22.66 -32.96 -8.15
C ASP A 261 23.90 -32.29 -7.53
N ARG A 262 24.66 -33.08 -6.75
CA ARG A 262 26.13 -33.24 -6.80
C ARG A 262 26.63 -34.07 -5.61
N ILE A 263 26.29 -35.37 -5.58
CA ILE A 263 27.04 -36.36 -4.79
C ILE A 263 27.30 -37.59 -5.67
N LYS A 264 27.94 -37.42 -6.84
CA LYS A 264 28.54 -38.53 -7.60
C LYS A 264 29.77 -38.05 -8.38
N SER A 265 30.79 -37.53 -7.69
CA SER A 265 32.17 -37.51 -8.21
C SER A 265 33.17 -37.04 -7.15
N ARG A 266 33.37 -37.80 -6.07
CA ARG A 266 34.61 -37.72 -5.23
C ARG A 266 34.56 -38.73 -4.09
N LEU A 267 34.63 -40.01 -4.41
CA LEU A 267 34.97 -41.07 -3.43
C LEU A 267 35.85 -42.10 -4.12
N THR A 268 36.97 -41.62 -4.69
CA THR A 268 38.15 -42.42 -5.05
C THR A 268 39.35 -41.49 -5.13
N ARG A 269 39.94 -41.17 -3.97
CA ARG A 269 41.38 -41.31 -3.70
C ARG A 269 41.72 -40.72 -2.33
N GLN A 270 42.25 -41.63 -1.52
CA GLN A 270 42.81 -41.44 -0.20
C GLN A 270 44.03 -40.50 -0.20
N THR A 271 44.20 -39.85 0.96
CA THR A 271 45.46 -39.60 1.69
C THR A 271 46.57 -38.79 1.00
N THR A 272 46.88 -37.61 1.53
CA THR A 272 48.05 -37.37 2.42
C THR A 272 48.27 -35.85 2.66
N ASN A 273 48.68 -35.54 3.89
CA ASN A 273 49.50 -34.40 4.36
C ASN A 273 48.92 -32.95 4.42
N MET A 274 48.81 -32.47 5.67
CA MET A 274 49.08 -31.07 6.10
C MET A 274 50.61 -30.87 6.29
N PRO A 275 51.16 -29.66 6.59
CA PRO A 275 50.55 -28.33 6.81
C PRO A 275 51.25 -27.18 6.03
N ILE A 276 50.77 -25.93 6.17
CA ILE A 276 51.53 -24.74 6.63
C ILE A 276 50.61 -23.50 6.63
N VAL A 277 50.80 -22.69 7.67
CA VAL A 277 50.18 -21.42 8.05
C VAL A 277 50.68 -20.28 7.16
N ASP A 278 49.83 -19.31 6.79
CA ASP A 278 50.14 -17.89 7.01
C ASP A 278 48.96 -16.93 6.79
N GLN A 279 49.13 -15.79 7.45
CA GLN A 279 48.24 -14.68 7.77
C GLN A 279 47.84 -13.83 6.55
N ASP A 280 46.70 -13.15 6.59
CA ASP A 280 46.64 -11.67 6.63
C ASP A 280 45.22 -11.12 6.45
N GLU A 281 44.92 -10.12 7.29
CA GLU A 281 43.74 -9.27 7.28
C GLU A 281 43.76 -8.27 6.11
N ALA A 282 42.59 -7.91 5.56
CA ALA A 282 42.29 -6.51 5.19
C ALA A 282 40.81 -6.26 4.83
N PHE A 283 40.14 -5.52 5.72
CA PHE A 283 39.24 -4.37 5.50
C PHE A 283 38.29 -4.33 4.27
N LEU A 284 36.98 -4.37 4.56
CA LEU A 284 35.93 -3.73 3.75
C LEU A 284 35.66 -2.32 4.30
N ASN A 285 35.91 -1.29 3.48
CA ASN A 285 35.51 0.09 3.74
C ASN A 285 34.01 0.28 3.47
N ASN A 286 33.28 0.74 4.50
CA ASN A 286 31.99 1.39 4.36
C ASN A 286 32.22 2.90 4.18
N GLU A 287 31.79 3.48 3.07
CA GLU A 287 31.66 4.94 2.96
C GLU A 287 30.21 5.37 3.17
N THR A 288 30.02 6.15 4.23
CA THR A 288 28.80 6.91 4.55
C THR A 288 29.14 8.37 4.31
N PHE A 289 28.41 9.06 3.44
CA PHE A 289 28.58 10.50 3.23
C PHE A 289 27.66 11.28 4.18
N ASN A 290 28.25 11.91 5.19
CA ASN A 290 27.68 13.01 5.96
C ASN A 290 28.15 14.33 5.35
N LEU A 291 27.23 15.27 5.11
CA LEU A 291 27.53 16.66 4.80
C LEU A 291 26.76 17.56 5.77
N SER A 292 27.50 18.18 6.70
CA SER A 292 27.03 19.33 7.48
C SER A 292 27.98 20.51 7.32
N THR A 293 27.45 21.58 6.74
CA THR A 293 27.59 23.02 7.09
C THR A 293 28.89 23.57 7.65
N GLN A 294 29.44 24.58 6.95
CA GLN A 294 29.93 25.91 7.40
C GLN A 294 30.80 26.49 6.24
N ASP A 295 30.84 27.77 5.85
CA ASP A 295 30.74 29.05 6.54
C ASP A 295 30.33 30.16 5.55
N PHE A 296 29.61 31.20 5.99
CA PHE A 296 29.86 32.57 5.54
C PHE A 296 29.55 33.57 6.66
N ILE A 297 30.49 34.50 6.81
CA ILE A 297 30.72 35.45 7.90
C ILE A 297 29.89 36.74 7.72
N TYR A 298 29.41 37.30 8.85
CA TYR A 298 28.78 38.62 8.99
C TYR A 298 29.75 39.80 8.77
N PRO A 299 29.22 41.01 8.53
CA PRO A 299 29.46 42.04 9.53
C PRO A 299 28.22 42.82 9.96
N GLU A 300 28.22 43.20 11.24
CA GLU A 300 27.26 44.08 11.90
C GLU A 300 27.29 45.52 11.36
N THR A 301 26.15 46.20 11.38
CA THR A 301 26.05 47.55 11.99
C THR A 301 24.64 47.78 12.54
N ARG A 302 24.61 48.25 13.79
CA ARG A 302 23.45 48.69 14.57
C ARG A 302 22.82 49.95 13.98
N ASN A 303 21.50 50.10 14.10
CA ASN A 303 20.97 51.30 14.74
C ASN A 303 19.57 51.07 15.33
N ASN A 304 19.38 51.69 16.49
CA ASN A 304 18.21 51.66 17.36
C ASN A 304 17.01 52.37 16.75
N ASN A 305 15.79 51.95 17.11
CA ASN A 305 14.80 52.79 17.80
C ASN A 305 13.43 52.08 17.84
N GLU A 306 12.96 51.84 19.05
CA GLU A 306 11.55 51.77 19.48
C GLU A 306 11.32 52.99 20.42
N PRO A 307 10.08 53.31 20.86
CA PRO A 307 8.75 52.93 20.38
C PRO A 307 7.75 54.11 20.30
N GLU A 308 6.58 53.87 19.68
CA GLU A 308 5.24 54.24 20.18
C GLU A 308 4.20 53.25 19.61
#